data_AF-A0A9E2HJZ9-F1
#
_entry.id   AF-A0A9E2HJZ9-F1
#
_cell.length_a   1.000
_cell.length_b   1.000
_cell.length_c   1.000
_cell.angle_alpha   90.00
_cell.angle_beta   90.00
_cell.angle_gamma   90.00
#
_symmetry.space_group_name_H-M   'P 1'
#
loop_
_entity.id
_entity.type
_entity.pdbx_description
1 polymer ?
#
loop_
_entity_poly.entity_id
_entity_poly.type
_entity_poly.pdbx_seq_one_letter_code
_entity_poly.pdbx_strand_id
1 'polypeptide(L)'
;MGNQTASAKEGGEVLVARPRQNPAWNYDETVLLLDLYLRVGCAAPNHPAVIEASDILRRLGRERGVTPAATYRNPEGVAMKLKAMSQQDPEWVKRGLKGLRPVAIDALVWGELASDPDALAERKARIVADPQTAGVEAFPRSSHGPAPSFGPVSGERMDGETVLYLLRLEGPVQALFAPRRVDPPWVVAKIGRTNEITRRVAQLSAGFPPTSSLSWTVIDAVVFDSAGEAHRAERSLLDTADAQQWSIGGEFVIAPEARLVQLLGDAQNRARERT
;
A
#
# COMPACT_ATOMS: atom_id res chain seq x y z
N MET A 1 -47.65 12.46 -43.16
CA MET A 1 -46.45 13.30 -43.40
C MET A 1 -46.15 14.08 -42.13
N GLY A 2 -44.92 14.01 -41.62
CA GLY A 2 -44.49 14.78 -40.45
C GLY A 2 -44.04 13.92 -39.27
N ASN A 3 -42.88 13.29 -39.45
CA ASN A 3 -42.14 12.49 -38.47
C ASN A 3 -41.62 13.39 -37.33
N GLN A 4 -41.89 13.08 -36.06
CA GLN A 4 -41.17 13.66 -34.93
C GLN A 4 -40.30 12.57 -34.30
N THR A 5 -39.03 12.61 -34.68
CA THR A 5 -37.93 11.82 -34.17
C THR A 5 -37.67 12.13 -32.71
N ALA A 6 -37.79 11.11 -31.87
CA ALA A 6 -37.17 11.06 -30.55
C ALA A 6 -35.64 11.06 -30.72
N SER A 7 -34.98 12.12 -30.22
CA SER A 7 -33.52 12.15 -30.10
C SER A 7 -33.15 11.70 -28.70
N ALA A 8 -32.64 10.47 -28.61
CA ALA A 8 -31.91 9.98 -27.45
C ALA A 8 -30.76 10.95 -27.13
N LYS A 9 -30.68 11.39 -25.87
CA LYS A 9 -29.46 12.02 -25.35
C LYS A 9 -28.56 10.90 -24.88
N GLU A 10 -27.61 10.52 -25.73
CA GLU A 10 -26.39 9.84 -25.33
C GLU A 10 -25.59 10.81 -24.45
N GLY A 11 -25.68 10.63 -23.14
CA GLY A 11 -24.80 11.25 -22.16
C GLY A 11 -23.83 10.20 -21.65
N GLY A 12 -22.77 9.93 -22.41
CA GLY A 12 -21.63 9.16 -21.93
C GLY A 12 -20.91 9.96 -20.85
N GLU A 13 -21.26 9.72 -19.58
CA GLU A 13 -20.48 10.20 -18.44
C GLU A 13 -19.17 9.42 -18.41
N VAL A 14 -18.11 10.04 -18.95
CA VAL A 14 -16.73 9.61 -18.74
C VAL A 14 -16.46 9.72 -17.25
N LEU A 15 -16.41 8.58 -16.56
CA LEU A 15 -15.95 8.49 -15.18
C LEU A 15 -14.49 8.96 -15.13
N VAL A 16 -14.29 10.23 -14.75
CA VAL A 16 -12.97 10.79 -14.48
C VAL A 16 -12.42 10.07 -13.25
N ALA A 17 -11.48 9.14 -13.46
CA ALA A 17 -10.79 8.44 -12.39
C ALA A 17 -10.21 9.47 -11.41
N ARG A 18 -10.64 9.41 -10.14
CA ARG A 18 -10.06 10.25 -9.08
C ARG A 18 -8.54 10.01 -9.05
N PRO A 19 -7.71 11.06 -8.98
CA PRO A 19 -6.27 10.88 -8.91
C PRO A 19 -5.93 10.02 -7.70
N ARG A 20 -5.13 8.97 -7.93
CA ARG A 20 -4.59 8.06 -6.92
C ARG A 20 -3.95 8.92 -5.82
N GLN A 21 -4.47 8.87 -4.59
CA GLN A 21 -3.89 9.63 -3.47
C GLN A 21 -2.47 9.12 -3.19
N ASN A 22 -1.56 10.05 -2.85
CA ASN A 22 -0.21 9.66 -2.46
C ASN A 22 -0.25 8.81 -1.18
N PRO A 23 0.65 7.82 -1.04
CA PRO A 23 0.77 7.05 0.19
C PRO A 23 1.00 7.93 1.43
N ALA A 24 0.54 7.45 2.58
CA ALA A 24 0.81 8.08 3.87
C ALA A 24 2.32 8.24 4.10
N TRP A 25 2.72 9.28 4.84
CA TRP A 25 4.11 9.45 5.29
C TRP A 25 4.50 8.28 6.19
N ASN A 26 5.60 7.60 5.87
CA ASN A 26 6.13 6.51 6.69
C ASN A 26 7.22 7.01 7.65
N TYR A 27 7.71 6.11 8.50
CA TYR A 27 8.64 6.43 9.57
C TYR A 27 9.95 7.00 9.02
N ASP A 28 10.60 6.31 8.07
CA ASP A 28 11.87 6.75 7.48
C ASP A 28 11.76 8.11 6.81
N GLU A 29 10.69 8.33 6.04
CA GLU A 29 10.42 9.63 5.42
C GLU A 29 10.26 10.72 6.49
N THR A 30 9.63 10.39 7.62
CA THR A 30 9.42 11.29 8.75
C THR A 30 10.71 11.56 9.52
N VAL A 31 11.63 10.59 9.63
CA VAL A 31 12.98 10.77 10.18
C VAL A 31 13.79 11.75 9.34
N LEU A 32 13.77 11.60 8.01
CA LEU A 32 14.47 12.53 7.10
C LEU A 32 13.90 13.95 7.20
N LEU A 33 12.58 14.07 7.42
CA LEU A 33 11.92 15.35 7.63
C LEU A 33 12.21 15.96 8.99
N LEU A 34 12.37 15.16 10.04
CA LEU A 34 12.80 15.64 11.36
C LEU A 34 14.21 16.23 11.27
N ASP A 35 15.15 15.51 10.66
CA ASP A 35 16.51 16.02 10.40
C ASP A 35 16.47 17.33 9.61
N LEU A 36 15.65 17.41 8.56
CA LEU A 36 15.48 18.65 7.81
C LEU A 36 14.91 19.78 8.67
N TYR A 37 13.84 19.50 9.43
CA TYR A 37 13.22 20.49 10.31
C TYR A 37 14.19 21.04 11.34
N LEU A 38 14.99 20.19 11.99
CA LEU A 38 15.97 20.63 12.99
C LEU A 38 17.08 21.49 12.38
N ARG A 39 17.39 21.31 11.09
CA ARG A 39 18.41 22.11 10.38
C ARG A 39 17.88 23.46 9.88
N VAL A 40 16.66 23.51 9.33
CA VAL A 40 16.16 24.71 8.60
C VAL A 40 14.75 25.17 9.01
N GLY A 41 14.11 24.52 9.98
CA GLY A 41 12.77 24.84 10.46
C GLY A 41 11.68 24.69 9.39
N CYS A 42 10.64 25.54 9.46
CA CYS A 42 9.58 25.60 8.46
C CYS A 42 10.02 26.33 7.17
N ALA A 43 10.95 25.73 6.44
CA ALA A 43 11.45 26.28 5.18
C ALA A 43 10.39 26.26 4.05
N ALA A 44 10.51 27.20 3.11
CA ALA A 44 9.65 27.30 1.94
C ALA A 44 9.97 26.22 0.89
N PRO A 45 9.03 25.88 -0.03
CA PRO A 45 9.25 24.85 -1.06
C PRO A 45 10.48 25.07 -1.94
N ASN A 46 10.82 26.32 -2.22
CA ASN A 46 11.97 26.69 -3.05
C ASN A 46 13.31 26.72 -2.29
N HIS A 47 13.32 26.39 -0.99
CA HIS A 47 14.55 26.36 -0.21
C HIS A 47 15.47 25.23 -0.68
N PRO A 48 16.78 25.45 -0.90
CA PRO A 48 17.68 24.43 -1.43
C PRO A 48 17.65 23.10 -0.68
N ALA A 49 17.67 23.13 0.65
CA ALA A 49 17.58 21.92 1.49
C ALA A 49 16.23 21.18 1.39
N VAL A 50 15.13 21.89 1.05
CA VAL A 50 13.81 21.29 0.83
C VAL A 50 13.77 20.57 -0.51
N ILE A 51 14.36 21.16 -1.54
CA ILE A 51 14.50 20.56 -2.87
C ILE A 51 15.36 19.30 -2.77
N GLU A 52 16.52 19.38 -2.11
CA GLU A 52 17.42 18.24 -1.88
C GLU A 52 16.70 17.10 -1.15
N ALA A 53 15.97 17.40 -0.08
CA ALA A 53 15.20 16.39 0.65
C ALA A 53 14.09 15.77 -0.21
N SER A 54 13.42 16.57 -1.04
CA SER A 54 12.44 16.07 -2.02
C SER A 54 13.08 15.08 -2.99
N ASP A 55 14.25 15.40 -3.53
CA ASP A 55 14.98 14.53 -4.45
C ASP A 55 15.38 13.20 -3.80
N ILE A 56 15.88 13.24 -2.56
CA ILE A 56 16.20 12.06 -1.77
C ILE A 56 14.95 11.19 -1.56
N LEU A 57 13.85 11.78 -1.06
CA LEU A 57 12.60 11.06 -0.81
C LEU A 57 12.02 10.42 -2.08
N ARG A 58 12.06 11.14 -3.20
CA ARG A 58 11.59 10.64 -4.49
C ARG A 58 12.49 9.54 -5.05
N ARG A 59 13.81 9.60 -4.81
CA ARG A 59 14.75 8.53 -5.15
C ARG A 59 14.46 7.28 -4.33
N LEU A 60 14.34 7.41 -3.00
CA LEU A 60 14.01 6.29 -2.11
C LEU A 60 12.67 5.64 -2.51
N GLY A 61 11.66 6.44 -2.88
CA GLY A 61 10.41 5.94 -3.42
C GLY A 61 10.58 5.05 -4.65
N ARG A 62 11.41 5.47 -5.62
CA ARG A 62 11.72 4.67 -6.83
C ARG A 62 12.42 3.37 -6.49
N GLU A 63 13.42 3.43 -5.62
CA GLU A 63 14.18 2.25 -5.18
C GLU A 63 13.25 1.25 -4.48
N ARG A 64 12.21 1.73 -3.80
CA ARG A 64 11.16 0.92 -3.15
C ARG A 64 10.01 0.53 -4.08
N GLY A 65 10.17 0.68 -5.40
CA GLY A 65 9.17 0.26 -6.40
C GLY A 65 7.96 1.20 -6.54
N VAL A 66 7.96 2.37 -5.90
CA VAL A 66 6.93 3.40 -6.13
C VAL A 66 7.25 4.12 -7.44
N THR A 67 6.26 4.23 -8.34
CA THR A 67 6.36 5.11 -9.51
C THR A 67 5.93 6.53 -9.11
N PRO A 68 6.84 7.49 -8.88
CA PRO A 68 6.49 8.77 -8.26
C PRO A 68 5.72 9.65 -9.23
N ALA A 69 4.44 9.93 -8.93
CA ALA A 69 3.69 10.97 -9.61
C ALA A 69 4.32 12.35 -9.36
N ALA A 70 3.98 13.36 -10.17
CA ALA A 70 4.48 14.74 -10.00
C ALA A 70 4.29 15.26 -8.56
N THR A 71 3.18 14.88 -7.92
CA THR A 71 2.82 15.27 -6.55
C THR A 71 3.49 14.45 -5.45
N TYR A 72 4.16 13.33 -5.76
CA TYR A 72 4.75 12.44 -4.75
C TYR A 72 5.97 13.09 -4.11
N ARG A 73 5.89 13.42 -2.81
CA ARG A 73 7.01 13.96 -2.02
C ARG A 73 7.73 15.12 -2.72
N ASN A 74 7.00 15.93 -3.47
CA ASN A 74 7.52 17.13 -4.13
C ASN A 74 7.90 18.22 -3.09
N PRO A 75 8.63 19.27 -3.49
CA PRO A 75 9.06 20.31 -2.55
C PRO A 75 7.90 20.98 -1.79
N GLU A 76 6.75 21.16 -2.45
CA GLU A 76 5.53 21.67 -1.80
C GLU A 76 5.05 20.74 -0.69
N GLY A 77 4.99 19.43 -0.96
CA GLY A 77 4.59 18.41 0.02
C GLY A 77 5.55 18.32 1.19
N VAL A 78 6.86 18.45 0.94
CA VAL A 78 7.89 18.51 1.99
C VAL A 78 7.68 19.74 2.87
N ALA A 79 7.54 20.93 2.29
CA ALA A 79 7.30 22.16 3.05
C ALA A 79 6.00 22.11 3.87
N MET A 80 4.93 21.55 3.30
CA MET A 80 3.69 21.30 4.04
C MET A 80 3.89 20.35 5.22
N LYS A 81 4.70 19.31 5.03
CA LYS A 81 4.99 18.33 6.07
C LYS A 81 5.88 18.89 7.17
N LEU A 82 6.84 19.78 6.85
CA LEU A 82 7.61 20.53 7.86
C LEU A 82 6.72 21.41 8.74
N LYS A 83 5.68 22.03 8.17
CA LYS A 83 4.67 22.79 8.95
C LYS A 83 3.80 21.91 9.84
N ALA A 84 3.57 20.65 9.46
CA ALA A 84 2.89 19.69 10.32
C ALA A 84 3.81 19.21 11.45
N MET A 85 5.08 18.93 11.14
CA MET A 85 6.11 18.54 12.10
C MET A 85 6.34 19.59 13.19
N SER A 86 6.29 20.89 12.84
CA SER A 86 6.50 21.97 13.80
C SER A 86 5.47 22.01 14.95
N GLN A 87 4.33 21.34 14.80
CA GLN A 87 3.37 21.21 15.91
C GLN A 87 3.87 20.30 17.04
N GLN A 88 4.95 19.52 16.81
CA GLN A 88 5.61 18.74 17.85
C GLN A 88 6.66 19.55 18.62
N ASP A 89 7.08 20.70 18.08
CA ASP A 89 8.13 21.55 18.65
C ASP A 89 7.57 22.43 19.78
N PRO A 90 7.99 22.22 21.05
CA PRO A 90 7.49 23.02 22.18
C PRO A 90 7.78 24.52 22.03
N GLU A 91 8.89 24.91 21.41
CA GLU A 91 9.24 26.32 21.20
C GLU A 91 8.39 26.95 20.10
N TRP A 92 8.02 26.16 19.08
CA TRP A 92 7.08 26.59 18.05
C TRP A 92 5.67 26.80 18.63
N VAL A 93 5.19 25.84 19.43
CA VAL A 93 3.86 25.89 20.05
C VAL A 93 3.74 27.06 21.03
N LYS A 94 4.77 27.34 21.82
CA LYS A 94 4.82 28.51 22.74
C LYS A 94 4.64 29.85 22.02
N ARG A 95 5.03 29.94 20.74
CA ARG A 95 4.86 31.15 19.90
C ARG A 95 3.43 31.33 19.37
N GLY A 96 2.51 30.41 19.65
CA GLY A 96 1.09 30.53 19.31
C GLY A 96 0.76 30.27 17.83
N LEU A 97 1.67 29.66 17.08
CA LEU A 97 1.51 29.42 15.64
C LEU A 97 0.68 28.15 15.37
N LYS A 98 -0.57 28.32 14.92
CA LYS A 98 -1.46 27.22 14.51
C LYS A 98 -0.93 26.52 13.24
N GLY A 99 -0.75 25.21 13.30
CA GLY A 99 -0.30 24.39 12.15
C GLY A 99 -1.38 23.48 11.57
N LEU A 100 -0.94 22.63 10.63
CA LEU A 100 -1.74 21.54 10.06
C LEU A 100 -1.94 20.42 11.11
N ARG A 101 -3.02 19.62 10.98
CA ARG A 101 -3.31 18.54 11.94
C ARG A 101 -2.11 17.59 12.08
N PRO A 102 -1.63 17.31 13.30
CA PRO A 102 -0.53 16.37 13.51
C PRO A 102 -0.97 14.96 13.14
N VAL A 103 -0.05 14.21 12.52
CA VAL A 103 -0.22 12.79 12.21
C VAL A 103 0.53 12.00 13.27
N ALA A 104 -0.01 10.87 13.75
CA ALA A 104 0.56 10.13 14.89
C ALA A 104 2.06 9.79 14.74
N ILE A 105 2.52 9.56 13.50
CA ILE A 105 3.91 9.25 13.20
C ILE A 105 4.88 10.41 13.47
N ASP A 106 4.41 11.66 13.39
CA ASP A 106 5.25 12.84 13.67
C ASP A 106 5.58 12.92 15.16
N ALA A 107 4.60 12.70 16.01
CA ALA A 107 4.78 12.66 17.47
C ALA A 107 5.70 11.52 17.91
N LEU A 108 5.57 10.35 17.26
CA LEU A 108 6.43 9.19 17.52
C LEU A 108 7.90 9.51 17.20
N VAL A 109 8.18 9.93 15.96
CA VAL A 109 9.55 10.22 15.50
C VAL A 109 10.16 11.37 16.28
N TRP A 110 9.37 12.41 16.59
CA TRP A 110 9.82 13.51 17.44
C TRP A 110 10.22 13.02 18.83
N GLY A 111 9.36 12.26 19.51
CA GLY A 111 9.62 11.76 20.85
C GLY A 111 10.82 10.82 20.93
N GLU A 112 11.11 10.07 19.86
CA GLU A 112 12.25 9.15 19.81
C GLU A 112 13.57 9.87 19.52
N LEU A 113 13.60 10.81 18.57
CA LEU A 113 14.85 11.26 17.95
C LEU A 113 15.14 12.76 18.09
N ALA A 114 14.15 13.61 18.43
CA ALA A 114 14.36 15.06 18.41
C ALA A 114 15.36 15.55 19.47
N SER A 115 15.54 14.80 20.56
CA SER A 115 16.48 15.11 21.64
C SER A 115 17.81 14.35 21.54
N ASP A 116 18.00 13.53 20.51
CA ASP A 116 19.20 12.70 20.33
C ASP A 116 19.78 12.88 18.91
N PRO A 117 20.63 13.91 18.70
CA PRO A 117 21.20 14.22 17.40
C PRO A 117 22.05 13.08 16.81
N ASP A 118 22.72 12.31 17.66
CA ASP A 118 23.60 11.22 17.23
C ASP A 118 22.76 10.03 16.74
N ALA A 119 21.72 9.64 17.48
CA ALA A 119 20.78 8.60 17.05
C ALA A 119 20.03 9.00 15.77
N LEU A 120 19.64 10.28 15.64
CA LEU A 120 19.01 10.80 14.43
C LEU A 120 19.96 10.74 13.22
N ALA A 121 21.22 11.12 13.39
CA ALA A 121 22.23 11.08 12.34
C ALA A 121 22.52 9.64 11.89
N GLU A 122 22.66 8.70 12.84
CA GLU A 122 22.84 7.28 12.54
C GLU A 122 21.64 6.71 11.76
N ARG A 123 20.43 7.01 12.24
CA ARG A 123 19.19 6.54 11.60
C ARG A 123 19.05 7.08 10.18
N LYS A 124 19.31 8.37 9.97
CA LYS A 124 19.33 9.01 8.64
C LYS A 124 20.35 8.34 7.73
N ALA A 125 21.58 8.13 8.20
CA ALA A 125 22.64 7.52 7.40
C ALA A 125 22.23 6.12 6.92
N ARG A 126 21.60 5.33 7.80
CA ARG A 126 21.07 4.00 7.47
C ARG A 126 19.99 4.05 6.38
N ILE A 127 19.01 4.94 6.52
CA ILE A 127 17.91 5.12 5.54
C ILE A 127 18.46 5.51 4.16
N VAL A 128 19.49 6.36 4.11
CA VAL A 128 20.07 6.83 2.86
C VAL A 128 21.00 5.78 2.22
N ALA A 129 21.69 4.97 3.02
CA ALA A 129 22.63 3.96 2.56
C ALA A 129 21.95 2.66 2.11
N ASP A 130 20.84 2.27 2.75
CA ASP A 130 20.09 1.06 2.42
C ASP A 130 18.60 1.36 2.18
N PRO A 131 18.24 1.70 0.94
CA PRO A 131 16.87 2.04 0.59
C PRO A 131 15.90 0.85 0.63
N GLN A 132 16.42 -0.39 0.60
CA GLN A 132 15.65 -1.64 0.58
C GLN A 132 15.32 -2.15 1.99
N THR A 133 16.08 -1.75 3.01
CA THR A 133 15.78 -2.05 4.42
C THR A 133 14.72 -1.09 4.95
N ALA A 134 13.48 -1.26 4.51
CA ALA A 134 12.34 -0.52 5.03
C ALA A 134 11.87 -1.08 6.39
N GLY A 135 11.64 -0.18 7.36
CA GLY A 135 10.56 -0.35 8.34
C GLY A 135 10.80 -1.20 9.57
N VAL A 136 12.04 -1.54 9.91
CA VAL A 136 12.34 -2.28 11.14
C VAL A 136 12.77 -1.28 12.23
N GLU A 137 11.89 -0.98 13.20
CA GLU A 137 12.37 -0.66 14.56
C GLU A 137 13.45 -1.71 14.86
N ALA A 138 14.67 -1.31 15.24
CA ALA A 138 15.77 -2.27 15.43
C ALA A 138 15.36 -3.46 16.31
N PHE A 139 14.39 -3.22 17.22
CA PHE A 139 13.51 -4.23 17.79
C PHE A 139 12.12 -3.61 18.01
N PRO A 140 11.07 -3.98 17.25
CA PRO A 140 9.75 -3.43 17.53
C PRO A 140 9.28 -3.86 18.91
N ARG A 141 8.73 -2.92 19.69
CA ARG A 141 8.16 -3.28 21.00
C ARG A 141 6.93 -4.14 20.80
N SER A 142 6.79 -5.17 21.63
CA SER A 142 5.57 -5.98 21.67
C SER A 142 4.34 -5.08 21.93
N SER A 143 3.36 -5.13 21.03
CA SER A 143 2.06 -4.49 21.25
C SER A 143 1.13 -5.42 22.02
N HIS A 144 0.35 -4.89 22.96
CA HIS A 144 -0.80 -5.62 23.47
C HIS A 144 -1.87 -5.71 22.39
N GLY A 145 -2.40 -6.91 22.17
CA GLY A 145 -3.54 -7.11 21.26
C GLY A 145 -4.77 -6.32 21.73
N PRO A 146 -5.80 -6.18 20.87
CA PRO A 146 -7.04 -5.53 21.28
C PRO A 146 -7.63 -6.21 22.52
N ALA A 147 -8.09 -5.42 23.48
CA ALA A 147 -8.78 -5.94 24.65
C ALA A 147 -9.99 -6.78 24.22
N PRO A 148 -10.27 -7.91 24.90
CA PRO A 148 -11.40 -8.75 24.55
C PRO A 148 -12.72 -7.99 24.73
N SER A 149 -13.59 -8.08 23.74
CA SER A 149 -14.97 -7.58 23.82
C SER A 149 -15.93 -8.74 24.10
N PHE A 150 -16.84 -8.57 25.05
CA PHE A 150 -17.88 -9.53 25.39
C PHE A 150 -19.25 -9.00 24.99
N GLY A 151 -20.11 -9.87 24.47
CA GLY A 151 -21.47 -9.55 24.06
C GLY A 151 -21.80 -10.04 22.66
N PRO A 152 -23.09 -10.04 22.28
CA PRO A 152 -23.53 -10.43 20.95
C PRO A 152 -23.02 -9.43 19.90
N VAL A 153 -22.41 -9.94 18.84
CA VAL A 153 -22.04 -9.18 17.64
C VAL A 153 -23.05 -9.52 16.55
N SER A 154 -23.73 -8.51 16.00
CA SER A 154 -24.55 -8.63 14.80
C SER A 154 -23.95 -7.79 13.68
N GLY A 155 -24.16 -8.23 12.44
CA GLY A 155 -23.75 -7.51 11.25
C GLY A 155 -24.63 -7.92 10.07
N GLU A 156 -24.97 -6.96 9.24
CA GLU A 156 -25.65 -7.19 7.97
C GLU A 156 -24.62 -7.26 6.84
N ARG A 157 -24.81 -8.20 5.92
CA ARG A 157 -23.94 -8.37 4.76
C ARG A 157 -24.79 -8.28 3.51
N MET A 158 -24.58 -7.21 2.75
CA MET A 158 -25.21 -7.02 1.45
C MET A 158 -24.33 -7.64 0.37
N ASP A 159 -24.95 -8.36 -0.56
CA ASP A 159 -24.26 -8.75 -1.79
C ASP A 159 -24.00 -7.50 -2.65
N GLY A 160 -22.95 -7.56 -3.45
CA GLY A 160 -22.56 -6.47 -4.31
C GLY A 160 -21.19 -6.70 -4.94
N GLU A 161 -20.66 -5.62 -5.50
CA GLU A 161 -19.41 -5.63 -6.24
C GLU A 161 -18.29 -6.34 -5.45
N THR A 162 -17.73 -7.37 -6.07
CA THR A 162 -16.71 -8.22 -5.45
C THR A 162 -15.52 -8.36 -6.38
N VAL A 163 -14.34 -8.12 -5.83
CA VAL A 163 -13.06 -8.21 -6.54
C VAL A 163 -12.48 -9.61 -6.36
N LEU A 164 -12.17 -10.27 -7.46
CA LEU A 164 -11.27 -11.43 -7.51
C LEU A 164 -9.85 -10.93 -7.77
N TYR A 165 -8.88 -11.37 -6.97
CA TYR A 165 -7.51 -10.88 -7.01
C TYR A 165 -6.49 -12.01 -7.06
N LEU A 166 -5.31 -11.65 -7.53
CA LEU A 166 -4.06 -12.39 -7.40
C LEU A 166 -3.09 -11.55 -6.57
N LEU A 167 -2.65 -12.08 -5.43
CA LEU A 167 -1.56 -11.47 -4.64
C LEU A 167 -0.29 -12.28 -4.78
N ARG A 168 0.86 -11.64 -4.99
CA ARG A 168 2.17 -12.26 -4.91
C ARG A 168 2.71 -12.15 -3.48
N LEU A 169 3.35 -13.21 -3.02
CA LEU A 169 4.23 -13.14 -1.86
C LEU A 169 5.63 -12.70 -2.31
N GLU A 170 6.08 -11.55 -1.84
CA GLU A 170 7.42 -11.02 -2.10
C GLU A 170 8.39 -11.38 -0.97
N GLY A 171 9.69 -11.38 -1.28
CA GLY A 171 10.78 -11.64 -0.33
C GLY A 171 11.56 -12.92 -0.63
N PRO A 172 12.29 -13.50 0.34
CA PRO A 172 13.11 -14.70 0.16
C PRO A 172 12.27 -15.99 0.08
N VAL A 173 11.31 -16.04 -0.84
CA VAL A 173 10.31 -17.10 -0.94
C VAL A 173 10.91 -18.49 -1.20
N GLN A 174 12.03 -18.58 -1.91
CA GLN A 174 12.70 -19.86 -2.15
C GLN A 174 13.11 -20.57 -0.84
N ALA A 175 13.41 -19.83 0.22
CA ALA A 175 13.72 -20.40 1.54
C ALA A 175 12.49 -21.01 2.23
N LEU A 176 11.30 -20.49 1.94
CA LEU A 176 10.04 -20.96 2.52
C LEU A 176 9.50 -22.21 1.80
N PHE A 177 9.83 -22.35 0.51
CA PHE A 177 9.30 -23.42 -0.35
C PHE A 177 10.40 -24.32 -0.90
N ALA A 178 11.51 -24.50 -0.18
CA ALA A 178 12.72 -25.22 -0.60
C ALA A 178 12.53 -26.50 -1.47
N PRO A 179 11.60 -27.44 -1.22
CA PRO A 179 11.42 -28.60 -2.10
C PRO A 179 10.84 -28.26 -3.49
N ARG A 180 10.26 -27.08 -3.68
CA ARG A 180 9.78 -26.56 -4.96
C ARG A 180 10.62 -25.36 -5.38
N ARG A 181 11.14 -25.42 -6.61
CA ARG A 181 11.88 -24.30 -7.19
C ARG A 181 10.92 -23.16 -7.53
N VAL A 182 11.21 -21.97 -7.03
CA VAL A 182 10.44 -20.73 -7.26
C VAL A 182 11.39 -19.68 -7.83
N ASP A 183 11.81 -19.90 -9.08
CA ASP A 183 12.61 -18.94 -9.83
C ASP A 183 11.74 -18.27 -10.91
N PRO A 184 12.03 -17.01 -11.29
CA PRO A 184 11.34 -16.36 -12.40
C PRO A 184 11.26 -17.26 -13.63
N PRO A 185 10.07 -17.38 -14.27
CA PRO A 185 8.87 -16.56 -14.10
C PRO A 185 7.85 -17.09 -13.07
N TRP A 186 8.22 -18.04 -12.21
CA TRP A 186 7.33 -18.63 -11.22
C TRP A 186 7.21 -17.76 -9.97
N VAL A 187 6.01 -17.66 -9.44
CA VAL A 187 5.70 -16.87 -8.25
C VAL A 187 4.91 -17.70 -7.25
N VAL A 188 5.05 -17.38 -5.97
CA VAL A 188 4.10 -17.81 -4.94
C VAL A 188 2.98 -16.79 -4.91
N ALA A 189 1.75 -17.24 -5.18
CA ALA A 189 0.59 -16.37 -5.24
C ALA A 189 -0.57 -16.89 -4.41
N LYS A 190 -1.41 -15.96 -3.98
CA LYS A 190 -2.71 -16.19 -3.38
C LYS A 190 -3.80 -15.79 -4.36
N ILE A 191 -4.72 -16.71 -4.64
CA ILE A 191 -5.97 -16.43 -5.34
C ILE A 191 -7.01 -16.12 -4.26
N GLY A 192 -7.81 -15.07 -4.43
CA GLY A 192 -8.82 -14.77 -3.44
C GLY A 192 -9.81 -13.70 -3.86
N ARG A 193 -10.87 -13.54 -3.08
CA ARG A 193 -11.88 -12.48 -3.31
C ARG A 193 -12.13 -11.57 -2.10
N THR A 194 -12.57 -10.36 -2.36
CA THR A 194 -12.89 -9.33 -1.35
C THR A 194 -13.70 -8.19 -1.98
N ASN A 195 -14.49 -7.48 -1.18
CA ASN A 195 -15.14 -6.25 -1.64
C ASN A 195 -14.21 -5.03 -1.50
N GLU A 196 -13.08 -5.19 -0.80
CA GLU A 196 -12.11 -4.12 -0.57
C GLU A 196 -10.68 -4.69 -0.57
N ILE A 197 -9.95 -4.50 -1.67
CA ILE A 197 -8.64 -5.12 -1.87
C ILE A 197 -7.57 -4.54 -0.96
N THR A 198 -7.56 -3.21 -0.77
CA THR A 198 -6.60 -2.53 0.10
C THR A 198 -6.67 -3.05 1.54
N ARG A 199 -7.88 -3.16 2.09
CA ARG A 199 -8.10 -3.74 3.43
C ARG A 199 -7.63 -5.19 3.49
N ARG A 200 -7.90 -6.00 2.46
CA ARG A 200 -7.51 -7.41 2.44
C ARG A 200 -5.99 -7.59 2.41
N VAL A 201 -5.28 -6.82 1.60
CA VAL A 201 -3.80 -6.83 1.56
C VAL A 201 -3.23 -6.43 2.92
N ALA A 202 -3.78 -5.39 3.56
CA ALA A 202 -3.36 -4.98 4.90
C ALA A 202 -3.59 -6.08 5.96
N GLN A 203 -4.75 -6.75 5.92
CA GLN A 203 -5.06 -7.85 6.84
C GLN A 203 -4.11 -9.04 6.69
N LEU A 204 -3.79 -9.42 5.45
CA LEU A 204 -2.86 -10.52 5.18
C LEU A 204 -1.43 -10.14 5.57
N SER A 205 -1.02 -8.90 5.29
CA SER A 205 0.32 -8.41 5.62
C SER A 205 0.53 -8.24 7.13
N ALA A 206 -0.52 -7.93 7.89
CA ALA A 206 -0.47 -7.86 9.35
C ALA A 206 -0.14 -9.21 10.02
N GLY A 207 -0.25 -10.32 9.29
CA GLY A 207 0.19 -11.64 9.76
C GLY A 207 1.71 -11.83 9.74
N PHE A 208 2.47 -10.96 9.06
CA PHE A 208 3.92 -11.01 9.06
C PHE A 208 4.50 -10.21 10.23
N PRO A 209 5.59 -10.70 10.86
CA PRO A 209 6.36 -9.89 11.78
C PRO A 209 6.75 -8.56 11.12
N PRO A 210 6.67 -7.41 11.82
CA PRO A 210 7.02 -6.10 11.25
C PRO A 210 8.45 -6.02 10.70
N THR A 211 9.35 -6.89 11.19
CA THR A 211 10.76 -6.97 10.78
C THR A 211 11.01 -7.93 9.62
N SER A 212 9.97 -8.63 9.16
CA SER A 212 10.04 -9.59 8.07
C SER A 212 10.26 -8.88 6.74
N SER A 213 11.10 -9.45 5.88
CA SER A 213 11.24 -9.04 4.48
C SER A 213 10.11 -9.57 3.56
N LEU A 214 9.06 -10.18 4.14
CA LEU A 214 7.92 -10.71 3.39
C LEU A 214 6.81 -9.67 3.27
N SER A 215 6.19 -9.57 2.08
CA SER A 215 5.03 -8.72 1.87
C SER A 215 4.08 -9.28 0.81
N TRP A 216 2.83 -8.82 0.81
CA TRP A 216 1.86 -9.13 -0.25
C TRP A 216 1.75 -7.96 -1.23
N THR A 217 1.90 -8.22 -2.53
CA THR A 217 1.68 -7.24 -3.60
C THR A 217 0.56 -7.73 -4.52
N VAL A 218 -0.19 -6.80 -5.13
CA VAL A 218 -1.23 -7.17 -6.09
C VAL A 218 -0.56 -7.44 -7.44
N ILE A 219 -0.75 -8.64 -7.99
CA ILE A 219 -0.38 -8.94 -9.38
C ILE A 219 -1.43 -8.34 -10.30
N ASP A 220 -2.68 -8.73 -10.10
CA ASP A 220 -3.83 -8.28 -10.88
C ASP A 220 -5.14 -8.52 -10.12
N ALA A 221 -6.21 -7.83 -10.53
CA ALA A 221 -7.52 -7.95 -9.94
C ALA A 221 -8.63 -7.58 -10.93
N VAL A 222 -9.74 -8.31 -10.88
CA VAL A 222 -10.92 -8.08 -11.72
C VAL A 222 -12.19 -7.99 -10.87
N VAL A 223 -13.13 -7.19 -11.35
CA VAL A 223 -14.37 -6.88 -10.65
C VAL A 223 -15.52 -7.71 -11.22
N PHE A 224 -16.38 -8.22 -10.33
CA PHE A 224 -17.65 -8.89 -10.64
C PHE A 224 -18.81 -8.19 -9.93
N ASP A 225 -19.99 -8.25 -10.52
CA ASP A 225 -21.18 -7.54 -10.03
C ASP A 225 -21.75 -8.16 -8.74
N SER A 226 -21.46 -9.44 -8.49
CA SER A 226 -21.90 -10.17 -7.30
C SER A 226 -20.81 -11.03 -6.69
N ALA A 227 -20.92 -11.28 -5.38
CA ALA A 227 -20.05 -12.20 -4.67
C ALA A 227 -20.19 -13.64 -5.20
N GLY A 228 -21.39 -14.00 -5.70
CA GLY A 228 -21.65 -15.31 -6.29
C GLY A 228 -20.86 -15.55 -7.58
N GLU A 229 -20.77 -14.55 -8.45
CA GLU A 229 -19.96 -14.62 -9.68
C GLU A 229 -18.47 -14.68 -9.38
N ALA A 230 -17.99 -13.80 -8.50
CA ALA A 230 -16.60 -13.81 -8.06
C ALA A 230 -16.21 -15.15 -7.43
N HIS A 231 -17.09 -15.75 -6.62
CA HIS A 231 -16.85 -17.06 -6.00
C HIS A 231 -16.79 -18.20 -7.03
N ARG A 232 -17.65 -18.19 -8.05
CA ARG A 232 -17.58 -19.19 -9.14
C ARG A 232 -16.30 -19.05 -9.96
N ALA A 233 -15.92 -17.82 -10.27
CA ALA A 233 -14.67 -17.53 -10.98
C ALA A 233 -13.44 -17.95 -10.17
N GLU A 234 -13.39 -17.60 -8.88
CA GLU A 234 -12.34 -18.02 -7.93
C GLU A 234 -12.19 -19.55 -7.91
N ARG A 235 -13.30 -20.27 -7.74
CA ARG A 235 -13.29 -21.74 -7.72
C ARG A 235 -12.74 -22.31 -9.02
N SER A 236 -13.18 -21.80 -10.17
CA SER A 236 -12.68 -22.26 -11.47
C SER A 236 -11.17 -22.02 -11.65
N LEU A 237 -10.63 -20.93 -11.10
CA LEU A 237 -9.19 -20.66 -11.09
C LEU A 237 -8.43 -21.65 -10.21
N LEU A 238 -8.94 -21.93 -9.01
CA LEU A 238 -8.36 -22.90 -8.08
C LEU A 238 -8.40 -24.32 -8.67
N ASP A 239 -9.52 -24.74 -9.26
CA ASP A 239 -9.65 -26.03 -9.94
C ASP A 239 -8.64 -26.16 -11.09
N THR A 240 -8.40 -25.07 -11.84
CA THR A 240 -7.38 -25.04 -12.89
C THR A 240 -5.97 -25.16 -12.31
N ALA A 241 -5.68 -24.47 -11.20
CA ALA A 241 -4.39 -24.55 -10.53
C ALA A 241 -4.11 -25.96 -9.98
N ASP A 242 -5.13 -26.63 -9.45
CA ASP A 242 -5.05 -28.03 -9.00
C ASP A 242 -4.77 -28.96 -10.19
N ALA A 243 -5.50 -28.81 -11.31
CA ALA A 243 -5.29 -29.60 -12.52
C ALA A 243 -3.87 -29.43 -13.11
N GLN A 244 -3.28 -28.25 -12.95
CA GLN A 244 -1.91 -27.94 -13.37
C GLN A 244 -0.85 -28.30 -12.33
N GLN A 245 -1.25 -28.87 -11.18
CA GLN A 245 -0.38 -29.21 -10.05
C GLN A 245 0.37 -28.01 -9.42
N TRP A 246 -0.16 -26.79 -9.59
CA TRP A 246 0.41 -25.55 -9.06
C TRP A 246 0.06 -25.32 -7.59
N SER A 247 -1.05 -25.90 -7.13
CA SER A 247 -1.53 -25.76 -5.76
C SER A 247 -0.47 -26.16 -4.73
N ILE A 248 -0.39 -25.38 -3.66
CA ILE A 248 0.37 -25.67 -2.44
C ILE A 248 -0.56 -25.79 -1.21
N GLY A 249 -1.86 -25.97 -1.45
CA GLY A 249 -2.89 -26.08 -0.41
C GLY A 249 -3.58 -24.76 -0.08
N GLY A 250 -4.84 -24.85 0.34
CA GLY A 250 -5.69 -23.69 0.54
C GLY A 250 -5.92 -22.93 -0.77
N GLU A 251 -5.81 -21.61 -0.72
CA GLU A 251 -6.01 -20.73 -1.88
C GLU A 251 -4.65 -20.22 -2.44
N PHE A 252 -3.59 -21.01 -2.27
CA PHE A 252 -2.22 -20.64 -2.60
C PHE A 252 -1.62 -21.53 -3.69
N VAL A 253 -0.80 -20.93 -4.55
CA VAL A 253 -0.21 -21.58 -5.72
C VAL A 253 1.25 -21.19 -5.91
N ILE A 254 2.02 -22.08 -6.52
CA ILE A 254 3.30 -21.78 -7.17
C ILE A 254 3.07 -21.96 -8.67
N ALA A 255 3.05 -20.86 -9.43
CA ALA A 255 2.68 -20.87 -10.85
C ALA A 255 3.43 -19.79 -11.66
N PRO A 256 3.52 -19.91 -12.99
CA PRO A 256 3.99 -18.82 -13.84
C PRO A 256 3.04 -17.62 -13.77
N GLU A 257 3.56 -16.44 -13.45
CA GLU A 257 2.74 -15.25 -13.22
C GLU A 257 1.88 -14.86 -14.42
N ALA A 258 2.47 -14.85 -15.63
CA ALA A 258 1.75 -14.52 -16.86
C ALA A 258 0.55 -15.47 -17.09
N ARG A 259 0.65 -16.73 -16.67
CA ARG A 259 -0.45 -17.69 -16.77
C ARG A 259 -1.55 -17.40 -15.76
N LEU A 260 -1.22 -16.96 -14.55
CA LEU A 260 -2.21 -16.54 -13.56
C LEU A 260 -3.00 -15.32 -14.05
N VAL A 261 -2.30 -14.29 -14.55
CA VAL A 261 -2.91 -13.07 -15.10
C VAL A 261 -3.85 -13.42 -16.26
N GLN A 262 -3.40 -14.28 -17.17
CA GLN A 262 -4.24 -14.75 -18.27
C GLN A 262 -5.52 -15.46 -17.77
N LEU A 263 -5.40 -16.40 -16.83
CA LEU A 263 -6.55 -17.13 -16.29
C LEU A 263 -7.56 -16.20 -15.60
N LEU A 264 -7.07 -15.18 -14.90
CA LEU A 264 -7.90 -14.15 -14.27
C LEU A 264 -8.68 -13.34 -15.32
N GLY A 265 -8.00 -12.89 -16.38
CA GLY A 265 -8.65 -12.18 -17.49
C GLY A 265 -9.69 -13.04 -18.20
N ASP A 266 -9.39 -14.31 -18.46
CA ASP A 266 -10.32 -15.26 -19.07
C ASP A 266 -11.57 -15.47 -18.19
N ALA A 267 -11.43 -15.48 -16.86
CA ALA A 267 -12.55 -15.59 -15.95
C ALA A 267 -13.45 -14.36 -15.97
N GLN A 268 -12.89 -13.15 -16.11
CA GLN A 268 -13.68 -11.93 -16.29
C GLN A 268 -14.45 -11.95 -17.61
N ASN A 269 -13.81 -12.36 -18.71
CA ASN A 269 -14.45 -12.45 -20.02
C ASN A 269 -15.64 -13.42 -20.01
N ARG A 270 -15.46 -14.62 -19.42
CA ARG A 270 -16.53 -15.62 -19.29
C ARG A 270 -17.73 -15.15 -18.45
N ALA A 271 -17.52 -14.24 -17.51
CA ALA A 271 -18.63 -13.67 -16.75
C ALA A 271 -19.40 -12.64 -17.58
N ARG A 272 -18.70 -11.78 -18.32
CA ARG A 272 -19.33 -10.78 -19.21
C ARG A 272 -20.15 -11.42 -20.33
N GLU A 273 -19.75 -12.59 -20.82
CA GLU A 273 -20.50 -13.33 -21.85
C GLU A 273 -21.79 -14.00 -21.34
N ARG A 274 -22.00 -14.05 -20.03
CA ARG A 274 -23.19 -14.66 -19.40
C ARG A 274 -24.25 -13.65 -18.97
N THR A 275 -23.92 -12.36 -19.01
CA THR A 275 -24.80 -11.23 -18.70
C THR A 275 -25.52 -10.76 -19.96
#